data_AF-A0A378H1B0-F1
#
_entry.id   AF-A0A378H1B0-F1
#
_cell.length_a   1.000
_cell.length_b   1.000
_cell.length_c   1.000
_cell.angle_alpha   90.00
_cell.angle_beta   90.00
_cell.angle_gamma   90.00
#
_symmetry.space_group_name_H-M   'P 1'
#
loop_
_entity.id
_entity.type
_entity.pdbx_description
1 polymer ?
#
loop_
_entity_poly.entity_id
_entity_poly.type
_entity_poly.pdbx_seq_one_letter_code
_entity_poly.pdbx_strand_id
1 'polypeptide(L)'
;MKEQFVDQREDNAASFMDRKTFMLNTNYNNDEETHFDMLKNQEAAAFCKGWKEYISQLSKGDTVYLYQSGVGIIASGVVDGELVKSEHYGVADDKYAKSLKDFKTGFKAISARRFKELTGGGNAANLLI
;
A
#
# COMPACT_ATOMS: atom_id res chain seq x y z
N MET A 1 40.50 -17.77 -7.88
CA MET A 1 39.13 -17.63 -7.36
C MET A 1 38.87 -16.13 -7.26
N LYS A 2 38.03 -15.57 -8.15
CA LYS A 2 37.69 -14.13 -8.11
C LYS A 2 36.35 -14.02 -7.39
N GLU A 3 36.34 -13.47 -6.19
CA GLU A 3 35.12 -13.09 -5.50
C GLU A 3 34.47 -11.95 -6.29
N GLN A 4 33.24 -12.20 -6.76
CA GLN A 4 32.38 -11.17 -7.33
C GLN A 4 31.82 -10.35 -6.16
N PHE A 5 32.42 -9.19 -5.90
CA PHE A 5 31.77 -8.13 -5.17
C PHE A 5 30.67 -7.55 -6.07
N VAL A 6 29.44 -8.03 -5.88
CA VAL A 6 28.25 -7.42 -6.47
C VAL A 6 28.06 -6.06 -5.80
N ASP A 7 28.18 -4.97 -6.56
CA ASP A 7 28.02 -3.61 -6.05
C ASP A 7 26.57 -3.38 -5.65
N GLN A 8 26.27 -3.52 -4.35
CA GLN A 8 24.95 -3.30 -3.77
C GLN A 8 24.40 -1.87 -3.98
N ARG A 9 25.21 -0.93 -4.48
CA ARG A 9 24.79 0.47 -4.68
C ARG A 9 24.02 0.68 -5.98
N GLU A 10 24.27 -0.13 -7.02
CA GLU A 10 23.56 0.00 -8.31
C GLU A 10 22.12 -0.52 -8.22
N ASP A 11 21.90 -1.66 -7.55
CA ASP A 11 20.56 -2.17 -7.24
C ASP A 11 19.75 -1.15 -6.41
N ASN A 12 20.41 -0.46 -5.47
CA ASN A 12 19.75 0.50 -4.60
C ASN A 12 19.34 1.79 -5.33
N ALA A 13 20.18 2.29 -6.24
CA ALA A 13 19.91 3.52 -6.99
C ALA A 13 18.81 3.35 -8.05
N ALA A 14 18.83 2.23 -8.79
CA ALA A 14 17.74 1.87 -9.70
C ALA A 14 16.44 1.61 -8.93
N SER A 15 16.50 0.93 -7.77
CA SER A 15 15.34 0.72 -6.89
C SER A 15 14.76 1.99 -6.30
N PHE A 16 15.51 3.09 -6.21
CA PHE A 16 15.03 4.36 -5.65
C PHE A 16 14.25 5.19 -6.67
N MET A 17 14.67 5.14 -7.95
CA MET A 17 13.96 5.82 -9.04
C MET A 17 12.67 5.13 -9.46
N ASP A 18 12.54 3.82 -9.19
CA ASP A 18 11.32 3.05 -9.53
C ASP A 18 10.34 2.87 -8.36
N ARG A 19 10.60 3.52 -7.20
CA ARG A 19 9.67 3.49 -6.06
C ARG A 19 8.42 4.25 -6.41
N LYS A 20 7.31 3.52 -6.45
CA LYS A 20 6.01 4.09 -6.73
C LYS A 20 5.30 4.40 -5.42
N THR A 21 4.41 5.36 -5.52
CA THR A 21 3.51 5.72 -4.44
C THR A 21 2.10 5.32 -4.85
N PHE A 22 1.43 4.57 -3.98
CA PHE A 22 0.08 4.10 -4.16
C PHE A 22 -0.83 4.68 -3.09
N MET A 23 -2.06 4.96 -3.47
CA MET A 23 -3.12 5.25 -2.51
C MET A 23 -4.14 4.11 -2.60
N LEU A 24 -4.41 3.50 -1.45
CA LEU A 24 -5.25 2.32 -1.32
C LEU A 24 -6.47 2.67 -0.46
N ASN A 25 -7.66 2.46 -1.00
CA ASN A 25 -8.89 2.58 -0.22
C ASN A 25 -8.97 1.44 0.81
N THR A 26 -9.29 1.78 2.05
CA THR A 26 -9.46 0.80 3.15
C THR A 26 -10.85 0.17 3.18
N ASN A 27 -11.73 0.52 2.24
CA ASN A 27 -13.09 -0.01 2.11
C ASN A 27 -14.03 0.23 3.31
N TYR A 28 -13.66 1.14 4.21
CA TYR A 28 -14.39 1.43 5.46
C TYR A 28 -15.91 1.56 5.30
N ASN A 29 -16.38 2.25 4.25
CA ASN A 29 -17.82 2.50 4.05
C ASN A 29 -18.62 1.23 3.74
N ASN A 30 -17.97 0.19 3.22
CA ASN A 30 -18.62 -1.07 2.85
C ASN A 30 -18.36 -2.15 3.90
N ASP A 31 -17.15 -2.18 4.46
CA ASP A 31 -16.74 -3.16 5.46
C ASP A 31 -15.72 -2.54 6.43
N GLU A 32 -16.18 -2.26 7.65
CA GLU A 32 -15.33 -1.67 8.71
C GLU A 32 -14.34 -2.69 9.30
N GLU A 33 -14.69 -3.98 9.34
CA GLU A 33 -13.83 -5.02 9.91
C GLU A 33 -12.56 -5.16 9.08
N THR A 34 -12.70 -5.25 7.75
CA THR A 34 -11.56 -5.30 6.83
C THR A 34 -10.68 -4.06 6.90
N HIS A 35 -11.27 -2.88 7.13
CA HIS A 35 -10.53 -1.65 7.38
C HIS A 35 -9.65 -1.76 8.63
N PHE A 36 -10.22 -2.21 9.76
CA PHE A 36 -9.47 -2.33 11.00
C PHE A 36 -8.41 -3.44 10.93
N ASP A 37 -8.68 -4.52 10.19
CA ASP A 37 -7.70 -5.58 9.93
C ASP A 37 -6.47 -5.06 9.20
N MET A 38 -6.64 -4.21 8.17
CA MET A 38 -5.50 -3.59 7.47
C MET A 38 -4.60 -2.79 8.42
N LEU A 39 -5.21 -2.05 9.36
CA LEU A 39 -4.47 -1.24 10.34
C LEU A 39 -3.79 -2.11 11.40
N LYS A 40 -4.51 -3.12 11.91
CA LYS A 40 -4.02 -4.03 12.95
C LYS A 40 -2.87 -4.90 12.44
N ASN A 41 -3.00 -5.43 11.23
CA ASN A 41 -2.02 -6.30 10.61
C ASN A 41 -0.91 -5.52 9.88
N GLN A 42 -1.03 -4.19 9.77
CA GLN A 42 -0.09 -3.31 9.08
C GLN A 42 0.13 -3.76 7.63
N GLU A 43 -0.96 -3.93 6.89
CA GLU A 43 -0.94 -4.51 5.55
C GLU A 43 -1.68 -3.65 4.53
N ALA A 44 -1.22 -3.71 3.28
CA ALA A 44 -2.00 -3.27 2.14
C ALA A 44 -2.79 -4.49 1.64
N ALA A 45 -4.12 -4.44 1.77
CA ALA A 45 -4.98 -5.54 1.35
C ALA A 45 -6.13 -5.05 0.47
N ALA A 46 -6.59 -5.92 -0.42
CA ALA A 46 -7.83 -5.71 -1.14
C ALA A 46 -8.55 -7.05 -1.32
N PHE A 47 -9.86 -6.92 -1.49
CA PHE A 47 -10.82 -8.01 -1.52
C PHE A 47 -11.59 -7.99 -2.83
N CYS A 48 -12.26 -9.08 -3.14
CA CYS A 48 -13.06 -9.25 -4.35
C CYS A 48 -12.24 -9.17 -5.65
N LYS A 49 -12.78 -9.81 -6.69
CA LYS A 49 -12.20 -9.80 -8.03
C LYS A 49 -12.23 -8.39 -8.63
N GLY A 50 -11.11 -7.98 -9.22
CA GLY A 50 -10.92 -6.68 -9.86
C GLY A 50 -9.99 -5.77 -9.05
N TRP A 51 -10.10 -5.77 -7.72
CA TRP A 51 -9.31 -4.91 -6.85
C TRP A 51 -8.11 -5.63 -6.23
N LYS A 52 -8.30 -6.88 -5.78
CA LYS A 52 -7.25 -7.69 -5.17
C LYS A 52 -6.04 -7.90 -6.09
N GLU A 53 -6.25 -7.94 -7.40
CA GLU A 53 -5.18 -8.08 -8.39
C GLU A 53 -4.19 -6.90 -8.38
N TYR A 54 -4.62 -5.70 -7.99
CA TYR A 54 -3.72 -4.55 -7.88
C TYR A 54 -2.71 -4.66 -6.74
N ILE A 55 -3.03 -5.41 -5.67
CA ILE A 55 -2.06 -5.71 -4.60
C ILE A 55 -0.87 -6.51 -5.15
N SER A 56 -1.07 -7.28 -6.21
CA SER A 56 0.00 -8.04 -6.86
C SER A 56 1.02 -7.13 -7.56
N GLN A 57 0.63 -5.90 -7.92
CA GLN A 57 1.49 -4.94 -8.62
C GLN A 57 2.42 -4.16 -7.67
N LEU A 58 2.11 -4.16 -6.36
CA LEU A 58 2.95 -3.55 -5.35
C LEU A 58 4.30 -4.26 -5.27
N SER A 59 5.38 -3.51 -5.41
CA SER A 59 6.74 -4.03 -5.33
C SER A 59 7.38 -3.65 -4.00
N LYS A 60 8.33 -4.47 -3.54
CA LYS A 60 9.08 -4.18 -2.32
C LYS A 60 9.76 -2.80 -2.43
N GLY A 61 9.57 -1.96 -1.42
CA GLY A 61 10.05 -0.57 -1.41
C GLY A 61 9.04 0.47 -1.87
N ASP A 62 7.90 0.07 -2.44
CA ASP A 62 6.81 1.00 -2.76
C ASP A 62 6.17 1.57 -1.51
N THR A 63 5.72 2.82 -1.60
CA THR A 63 5.00 3.49 -0.50
C THR A 63 3.50 3.35 -0.72
N VAL A 64 2.79 2.88 0.30
CA VAL A 64 1.32 2.79 0.30
C VAL A 64 0.75 3.76 1.32
N TYR A 65 -0.21 4.57 0.89
CA TYR A 65 -1.05 5.40 1.74
C TYR A 65 -2.43 4.78 1.86
N LEU A 66 -2.81 4.41 3.09
CA LEU A 66 -4.15 3.91 3.39
C LEU A 66 -5.11 5.09 3.52
N TYR A 67 -6.10 5.11 2.63
CA TYR A 67 -7.10 6.15 2.51
C TYR A 67 -8.46 5.65 2.99
N GLN A 68 -9.13 6.45 3.82
CA GLN A 68 -10.50 6.25 4.21
C GLN A 68 -11.38 7.32 3.56
N SER A 69 -12.38 6.88 2.81
CA SER A 69 -13.38 7.75 2.19
C SER A 69 -14.03 8.68 3.22
N GLY A 70 -14.07 9.98 2.92
CA GLY A 70 -14.65 11.00 3.82
C GLY A 70 -13.73 11.47 4.95
N VAL A 71 -12.61 10.78 5.21
CA VAL A 71 -11.65 11.14 6.26
C VAL A 71 -10.34 11.63 5.66
N GLY A 72 -9.73 10.85 4.76
CA GLY A 72 -8.42 11.14 4.20
C GLY A 72 -7.42 10.00 4.39
N ILE A 73 -6.14 10.33 4.27
CA ILE A 73 -5.05 9.39 4.56
C ILE A 73 -4.97 9.20 6.08
N ILE A 74 -5.06 7.96 6.52
CA ILE A 74 -5.09 7.57 7.95
C ILE A 74 -3.89 6.74 8.38
N ALA A 75 -3.18 6.14 7.41
CA ALA A 75 -1.95 5.42 7.66
C ALA A 75 -1.06 5.41 6.40
N SER A 76 0.21 5.09 6.60
CA SER A 76 1.15 4.83 5.52
C SER A 76 2.18 3.78 5.90
N GLY A 77 2.78 3.15 4.90
CA GLY A 77 3.87 2.20 5.11
C GLY A 77 4.59 1.87 3.80
N VAL A 78 5.67 1.12 3.91
CA VAL A 78 6.51 0.69 2.78
C VAL A 78 6.33 -0.81 2.58
N VAL A 79 6.05 -1.25 1.36
CA VAL A 79 5.87 -2.67 1.03
C VAL A 79 7.16 -3.43 1.34
N ASP A 80 7.05 -4.49 2.15
CA ASP A 80 8.20 -5.32 2.53
C ASP A 80 7.98 -6.81 2.29
N GLY A 81 6.74 -7.27 2.46
CA GLY A 81 6.35 -8.67 2.30
C GLY A 81 5.95 -9.07 0.89
N GLU A 82 5.93 -10.39 0.68
CA GLU A 82 5.42 -11.03 -0.52
C GLU A 82 3.88 -11.04 -0.56
N LEU A 83 3.31 -11.36 -1.72
CA LEU A 83 1.86 -11.49 -1.89
C LEU A 83 1.32 -12.68 -1.06
N VAL A 84 0.46 -12.39 -0.10
CA VAL A 84 -0.29 -13.39 0.66
C VAL A 84 -1.73 -13.44 0.15
N LYS A 85 -2.20 -14.64 -0.18
CA LYS A 85 -3.59 -14.91 -0.53
C LYS A 85 -4.25 -15.66 0.60
N SER A 86 -5.47 -15.26 0.94
CA SER A 86 -6.22 -15.87 2.03
C SER A 86 -7.72 -15.89 1.73
N GLU A 87 -8.42 -16.78 2.42
CA GLU A 87 -9.87 -16.86 2.38
C GLU A 87 -10.50 -15.63 3.05
N HIS A 88 -11.61 -15.16 2.49
CA HIS A 88 -12.41 -14.09 3.06
C HIS A 88 -13.89 -14.40 2.85
N TYR A 89 -14.68 -14.39 3.93
CA TYR A 89 -16.11 -14.72 3.97
C TYR A 89 -16.49 -16.01 3.22
N GLY A 90 -15.70 -17.06 3.39
CA GLY A 90 -15.91 -18.38 2.78
C GLY A 90 -15.46 -18.49 1.32
N VAL A 91 -14.88 -17.43 0.75
CA VAL A 91 -14.36 -17.43 -0.62
C VAL A 91 -12.83 -17.56 -0.57
N ALA A 92 -12.33 -18.69 -1.08
CA ALA A 92 -10.89 -18.95 -1.16
C ALA A 92 -10.18 -17.93 -2.07
N ASP A 93 -8.97 -17.54 -1.66
CA ASP A 93 -8.12 -16.56 -2.35
C ASP A 93 -8.82 -15.22 -2.64
N ASP A 94 -9.74 -14.80 -1.77
CA ASP A 94 -10.48 -13.56 -1.98
C ASP A 94 -9.84 -12.33 -1.35
N LYS A 95 -8.93 -12.51 -0.38
CA LYS A 95 -8.08 -11.46 0.16
C LYS A 95 -6.66 -11.59 -0.38
N TYR A 96 -6.17 -10.54 -1.03
CA TYR A 96 -4.75 -10.39 -1.36
C TYR A 96 -4.15 -9.32 -0.45
N ALA A 97 -3.00 -9.62 0.17
CA ALA A 97 -2.34 -8.72 1.09
C ALA A 97 -0.82 -8.71 0.91
N LYS A 98 -0.19 -7.58 1.22
CA LYS A 98 1.26 -7.46 1.43
C LYS A 98 1.53 -6.69 2.71
N SER A 99 2.49 -7.17 3.51
CA SER A 99 2.87 -6.49 4.74
C SER A 99 3.62 -5.19 4.46
N LEU A 100 3.36 -4.21 5.30
CA LEU A 100 3.99 -2.89 5.26
C LEU A 100 4.93 -2.76 6.46
N LYS A 101 6.16 -2.29 6.21
CA LYS A 101 7.08 -1.83 7.25
C LYS A 101 7.03 -0.31 7.39
N ASP A 102 7.71 0.19 8.41
CA ASP A 102 7.75 1.63 8.74
C ASP A 102 6.33 2.22 8.85
N PHE A 103 5.40 1.41 9.36
CA PHE A 103 3.98 1.71 9.38
C PHE A 103 3.69 2.87 10.32
N LYS A 104 3.03 3.91 9.79
CA LYS A 104 2.68 5.13 10.50
C LYS A 104 1.17 5.27 10.55
N THR A 105 0.65 5.51 11.74
CA THR A 105 -0.77 5.81 12.00
C THR A 105 -0.88 6.80 13.16
N GLY A 106 -2.09 7.19 13.55
CA GLY A 106 -2.32 8.08 14.70
C GLY A 106 -1.96 9.55 14.45
N PHE A 107 -1.68 9.94 13.21
CA PHE A 107 -1.59 11.35 12.80
C PHE A 107 -2.97 11.90 12.48
N LYS A 108 -3.13 13.22 12.58
CA LYS A 108 -4.36 13.90 12.14
C LYS A 108 -4.56 13.60 10.66
N ALA A 109 -5.66 12.94 10.31
CA ALA A 109 -5.94 12.53 8.94
C ALA A 109 -5.80 13.71 7.97
N ILE A 110 -5.04 13.50 6.91
CA ILE A 110 -4.84 14.51 5.86
C ILE A 110 -5.92 14.26 4.81
N SER A 111 -6.86 15.20 4.70
CA SER A 111 -7.92 15.10 3.69
C SER A 111 -7.32 15.11 2.28
N ALA A 112 -7.99 14.46 1.32
CA ALA A 112 -7.55 14.45 -0.08
C ALA A 112 -7.39 15.87 -0.66
N ARG A 113 -8.24 16.81 -0.23
CA ARG A 113 -8.11 18.23 -0.57
C ARG A 113 -6.80 18.82 -0.06
N ARG A 114 -6.46 18.57 1.21
CA ARG A 114 -5.21 19.06 1.80
C ARG A 114 -3.98 18.40 1.17
N PHE A 115 -4.07 17.12 0.80
CA PHE A 115 -3.01 16.42 0.07
C PHE A 115 -2.74 17.09 -1.29
N LYS A 116 -3.78 17.38 -2.08
CA LYS A 116 -3.64 18.07 -3.37
C LYS A 116 -3.03 19.48 -3.25
N GLU A 117 -3.39 20.21 -2.20
CA GLU A 117 -2.80 21.54 -1.90
C GLU A 117 -1.31 21.45 -1.58
N LEU A 118 -0.89 20.40 -0.84
CA LEU A 118 0.50 20.19 -0.43
C LEU A 118 1.39 19.67 -1.58
N THR A 119 0.83 18.91 -2.52
CA THR A 119 1.58 18.33 -3.65
C THR A 119 1.58 19.19 -4.92
N GLY A 120 1.01 20.40 -4.87
CA GLY A 120 1.06 21.36 -6.00
C GLY A 120 0.27 20.93 -7.24
N GLY A 121 -0.75 20.08 -7.08
CA GLY A 121 -1.60 19.64 -8.20
C GLY A 121 -0.99 18.59 -9.13
N GLY A 122 0.16 18.00 -8.77
CA GLY A 122 0.73 16.88 -9.51
C GLY A 122 -0.17 15.64 -9.46
N ASN A 123 -0.59 15.15 -10.63
CA ASN A 123 -1.22 13.84 -10.79
C ASN A 123 -0.19 12.74 -10.49
N ALA A 124 0.08 12.48 -9.22
CA ALA A 124 0.95 11.40 -8.78
C ALA A 124 0.22 10.53 -7.76
N ALA A 125 -0.82 9.86 -8.21
CA ALA A 125 -1.31 8.65 -7.55
C ALA A 125 -2.03 7.83 -8.62
N ASN A 126 -1.48 6.69 -8.99
CA ASN A 126 -2.29 5.63 -9.54
C ASN A 126 -3.29 5.27 -8.44
N LEU A 127 -4.50 5.82 -8.53
CA LEU A 127 -5.57 5.59 -7.58
C LEU A 127 -6.05 4.15 -7.77
N LEU A 128 -5.90 3.34 -6.72
CA LEU A 128 -6.68 2.13 -6.60
C LEU A 128 -7.94 2.53 -5.84
N ILE A 129 -9.02 2.77 -6.59
CA ILE A 129 -10.32 3.21 -6.05
C ILE A 129 -11.03 2.02 -5.41
#